data_AF-A0A662F206-F1
#
_entry.id   AF-A0A662F206-F1
#
_cell.length_a   1.000
_cell.length_b   1.000
_cell.length_c   1.000
_cell.angle_alpha   90.00
_cell.angle_beta   90.00
_cell.angle_gamma   90.00
#
_symmetry.space_group_name_H-M   'P 1'
#
loop_
_entity.id
_entity.type
_entity.pdbx_description
1 polymer ?
#
loop_
_entity_poly.entity_id
_entity_poly.type
_entity_poly.pdbx_seq_one_letter_code
_entity_poly.pdbx_strand_id
1 'polypeptide(L)' 'MTTEKEFYRRTGEWLDRFLEKDPVAATELGDHRVDDRLGDHSLSALEAQNNEIKAFKEELSRFSTDDWSNDARIDLSLV' A
#
# COMPACT_ATOMS: atom_id res chain seq x y z
N MET A 1 -3.40 -21.23 -1.39
CA MET A 1 -4.52 -20.46 -0.80
C MET A 1 -3.93 -19.20 -0.22
N THR A 2 -4.35 -18.03 -0.68
CA THR A 2 -3.97 -16.75 -0.07
C THR A 2 -4.69 -16.62 1.27
N THR A 3 -3.98 -16.19 2.31
CA THR A 3 -4.54 -16.07 3.66
C THR A 3 -4.71 -14.60 4.04
N GLU A 4 -5.60 -14.28 4.97
CA GLU A 4 -5.72 -12.92 5.53
C GLU A 4 -4.37 -12.42 6.07
N LYS A 5 -3.62 -13.29 6.75
CA LYS A 5 -2.28 -12.96 7.26
C LYS A 5 -1.33 -12.56 6.14
N GLU A 6 -1.39 -13.27 5.01
CA GLU A 6 -0.58 -12.94 3.84
C GLU A 6 -1.00 -11.60 3.23
N PHE A 7 -2.30 -11.35 3.10
CA PHE A 7 -2.82 -10.06 2.66
C PHE A 7 -2.30 -8.90 3.52
N TYR A 8 -2.49 -8.97 4.84
CA TYR A 8 -2.05 -7.89 5.73
C TYR A 8 -0.53 -7.70 5.71
N ARG A 9 0.25 -8.78 5.59
CA ARG A 9 1.71 -8.67 5.44
C ARG A 9 2.08 -7.93 4.16
N ARG A 10 1.48 -8.31 3.01
CA ARG A 10 1.76 -7.70 1.70
C ARG A 10 1.32 -6.24 1.64
N THR A 11 0.14 -5.94 2.17
CA THR A 11 -0.39 -4.58 2.27
C THR A 11 0.45 -3.71 3.19
N GLY A 12 0.88 -4.23 4.35
CA GLY A 12 1.81 -3.51 5.23
C GLY A 12 3.13 -3.18 4.55
N GLU A 13 3.76 -4.17 3.90
CA GLU A 13 5.01 -3.97 3.14
C GLU A 13 4.85 -2.92 2.02
N TRP A 14 3.71 -2.92 1.33
CA TRP A 14 3.41 -1.94 0.28
C TRP A 14 3.16 -0.55 0.88
N LEU A 15 2.40 -0.44 1.95
CA LEU A 15 2.08 0.82 2.61
C LEU A 15 3.34 1.48 3.19
N ASP A 16 4.23 0.69 3.82
CA ASP A 16 5.53 1.18 4.29
C ASP A 16 6.33 1.83 3.17
N ARG A 17 6.45 1.17 2.01
CA ARG A 17 7.16 1.73 0.84
C ARG A 17 6.45 2.95 0.25
N PHE A 18 5.12 2.98 0.30
CA PHE A 18 4.33 4.12 -0.16
C PHE A 18 4.61 5.35 0.72
N LEU A 19 4.56 5.20 2.03
CA LEU A 19 4.82 6.28 2.99
C LEU A 19 6.28 6.75 2.99
N GLU A 20 7.25 5.87 2.73
CA GLU A 20 8.65 6.27 2.50
C GLU A 20 8.84 7.19 1.28
N LYS A 21 7.92 7.14 0.31
CA LYS A 21 7.92 7.95 -0.93
C LYS A 21 7.01 9.17 -0.84
N ASP A 22 6.06 9.16 0.09
CA ASP A 22 5.19 10.29 0.40
C ASP A 22 5.38 10.71 1.88
N PRO A 23 6.47 11.44 2.18
CA PRO A 23 6.79 11.82 3.56
C PRO A 23 5.70 12.68 4.21
N VAL A 24 4.96 13.46 3.43
CA VAL A 24 3.90 14.32 3.96
C VAL A 24 2.72 13.45 4.42
N ALA A 25 2.30 12.48 3.60
CA ALA A 25 1.27 11.52 4.02
C ALA A 25 1.73 10.68 5.23
N ALA A 26 3.01 10.32 5.32
CA ALA A 26 3.58 9.64 6.48
C ALA A 26 3.39 10.48 7.77
N THR A 27 3.78 11.76 7.74
CA THR A 27 3.58 12.69 8.86
C THR A 27 2.11 12.85 9.23
N GLU A 28 1.21 12.98 8.24
CA GLU A 28 -0.24 13.11 8.45
C GLU A 28 -0.84 11.88 9.17
N LEU A 29 -0.28 10.70 8.93
CA LEU A 29 -0.67 9.44 9.58
C LEU A 29 0.09 9.17 10.89
N GLY A 30 0.96 10.09 11.32
CA GLY A 30 1.74 9.99 12.55
C GLY A 30 3.03 9.18 12.43
N ASP A 31 3.45 8.83 11.22
CA ASP A 31 4.76 8.25 10.94
C ASP A 31 5.81 9.35 10.71
N HIS A 32 6.54 9.65 11.78
CA HIS A 32 7.55 10.71 11.80
C HIS A 32 8.95 10.26 11.37
N ARG A 33 9.12 9.05 10.82
CA ARG A 33 10.45 8.52 10.43
C ARG A 33 11.11 9.31 9.30
N VAL A 34 10.33 10.07 8.53
CA VAL A 34 10.77 10.77 7.30
C VAL A 34 10.41 12.26 7.26
N ASP A 35 10.14 12.87 8.42
CA ASP A 35 9.73 14.30 8.55
C ASP A 35 10.76 15.30 7.99
N ASP A 36 12.01 14.89 7.82
CA ASP A 36 13.09 15.70 7.25
C ASP A 36 13.11 15.72 5.71
N ARG A 37 12.15 15.04 5.06
CA ARG A 37 12.08 14.86 3.61
C ARG A 37 10.79 15.43 3.03
N LEU A 38 10.82 15.72 1.73
CA LEU A 38 9.63 16.02 0.92
C LEU A 38 9.48 14.98 -0.19
N GLY A 39 8.26 14.80 -0.67
CA GLY A 39 7.95 13.92 -1.80
C GLY A 39 8.59 14.40 -3.11
N ASP A 40 8.96 13.45 -3.97
CA ASP A 40 9.44 13.74 -5.33
C ASP A 40 8.24 13.80 -6.29
N HIS A 41 7.89 15.00 -6.75
CA HIS A 41 6.79 15.23 -7.69
C HIS A 41 7.24 15.34 -9.15
N SER A 42 8.45 14.88 -9.48
CA SER A 42 8.85 14.74 -10.88
C SER A 42 7.96 13.74 -11.61
N LEU A 43 7.78 13.93 -12.93
CA LEU A 43 6.97 13.03 -13.75
C LEU A 43 7.41 11.58 -13.62
N SER A 44 8.73 11.33 -13.63
CA SER A 44 9.31 9.99 -13.49
C SER A 44 8.96 9.33 -12.14
N ALA A 45 8.98 10.10 -11.05
CA ALA A 45 8.62 9.59 -9.73
C ALA A 45 7.13 9.24 -9.65
N LEU A 46 6.26 10.11 -10.18
CA LEU A 46 4.82 9.88 -10.25
C LEU A 46 4.47 8.68 -11.14
N GLU A 47 5.16 8.50 -12.26
CA GLU A 47 4.98 7.33 -13.13
C GLU A 47 5.42 6.04 -12.43
N ALA A 48 6.55 6.06 -11.72
CA ALA A 48 7.01 4.92 -10.93
C ALA A 48 6.03 4.54 -9.82
N GLN A 49 5.52 5.52 -9.07
CA GLN A 49 4.51 5.29 -8.03
C GLN A 49 3.21 4.70 -8.63
N ASN A 50 2.72 5.27 -9.74
CA ASN A 50 1.53 4.76 -10.42
C ASN A 50 1.71 3.32 -10.91
N ASN A 51 2.89 2.97 -11.42
CA ASN A 51 3.18 1.61 -11.86
C ASN A 51 3.20 0.62 -10.69
N GLU A 52 3.76 1.00 -9.53
CA GLU A 52 3.74 0.18 -8.33
C GLU A 52 2.31 -0.03 -7.79
N ILE A 53 1.48 1.02 -7.76
CA ILE A 53 0.07 0.93 -7.37
C ILE A 53 -0.67 -0.07 -8.28
N LYS A 54 -0.50 0.04 -9.60
CA LYS A 54 -1.14 -0.86 -10.56
C LYS A 54 -0.68 -2.31 -10.38
N ALA A 55 0.62 -2.53 -10.19
CA ALA A 55 1.18 -3.86 -10.00
C ALA A 55 0.66 -4.50 -8.69
N PHE A 56 0.57 -3.72 -7.62
CA PHE A 56 0.06 -4.23 -6.34
C PHE A 56 -1.44 -4.54 -6.41
N LYS A 57 -2.24 -3.68 -7.06
CA LYS A 57 -3.65 -3.96 -7.33
C LYS A 57 -3.84 -5.25 -8.13
N GLU A 58 -3.02 -5.47 -9.16
CA GLU A 58 -3.06 -6.71 -9.94
C GLU A 58 -2.69 -7.93 -9.10
N GLU A 59 -1.70 -7.81 -8.20
CA GLU A 59 -1.37 -8.85 -7.23
C GLU A 59 -2.56 -9.22 -6.35
N LEU A 60 -3.18 -8.22 -5.70
CA LEU A 60 -4.31 -8.40 -4.80
C LEU A 60 -5.55 -8.99 -5.49
N SER A 61 -5.76 -8.69 -6.77
CA SER A 61 -6.87 -9.25 -7.56
C SER A 61 -6.85 -10.78 -7.69
N ARG A 62 -5.71 -11.41 -7.39
CA ARG A 62 -5.53 -12.87 -7.46
C ARG A 62 -5.89 -13.57 -6.14
N PHE A 63 -6.25 -12.84 -5.10
CA PHE A 63 -6.54 -13.40 -3.79
C PHE A 63 -7.98 -13.95 -3.77
N SER A 64 -8.15 -15.18 -3.31
CA SER A 64 -9.48 -15.72 -2.99
C SER A 64 -9.80 -15.39 -1.53
N THR A 65 -11.00 -14.85 -1.30
CA THR A 65 -11.44 -14.30 -0.01
C THR A 65 -12.68 -14.98 0.55
N ASP A 66 -13.10 -16.12 0.00
CA ASP A 66 -14.37 -16.77 0.34
C ASP A 66 -14.44 -17.18 1.82
N ASP A 67 -13.29 -17.48 2.41
CA ASP A 67 -13.14 -17.87 3.83
C ASP A 67 -12.64 -16.73 4.73
N TRP A 68 -12.49 -15.51 4.20
CA TRP A 68 -11.97 -14.39 4.97
C TRP A 68 -13.04 -13.74 5.86
N SER A 69 -12.61 -13.12 6.95
CA SER A 69 -13.38 -12.20 7.78
C SER A 69 -13.95 -11.04 6.96
N ASN A 70 -15.07 -10.46 7.41
CA ASN A 70 -15.67 -9.31 6.75
C ASN A 70 -14.72 -8.10 6.72
N ASP A 71 -13.96 -7.88 7.79
CA ASP A 71 -13.00 -6.79 7.90
C ASP A 71 -11.92 -6.92 6.82
N ALA A 72 -11.32 -8.11 6.65
CA ALA A 72 -10.32 -8.34 5.62
C ALA A 72 -10.87 -8.17 4.19
N ARG A 73 -12.14 -8.50 3.95
CA ARG A 73 -12.80 -8.26 2.65
C ARG A 73 -13.04 -6.78 2.39
N ILE A 74 -13.42 -6.02 3.43
CA ILE A 74 -13.58 -4.56 3.35
C ILE A 74 -12.21 -3.93 3.07
N ASP A 75 -11.18 -4.31 3.82
CA ASP A 75 -9.84 -3.78 3.64
C ASP A 75 -9.32 -4.06 2.22
N LEU A 76 -9.51 -5.29 1.70
CA LEU A 76 -9.15 -5.60 0.31
C LEU A 76 -9.89 -4.74 -0.72
N SER A 77 -11.13 -4.32 -0.44
CA SER A 77 -11.90 -3.46 -1.34
C SER A 77 -11.47 -1.99 -1.32
N LEU A 78 -10.77 -1.56 -0.27
CA LEU A 78 -10.28 -0.19 -0.08
C LEU A 78 -8.87 0.03 -0.63
N VAL A 79 -8.11 -1.04 -0.85
CA VAL A 79 -6.75 -1.03 -1.44
C VAL A 79 -6.82 -1.09 -2.97
#